data_AF-A0A4R7JK57-F1
#
_entry.id   AF-A0A4R7JK57-F1
#
_cell.length_a   1.000
_cell.length_b   1.000
_cell.length_c   1.000
_cell.angle_alpha   90.00
_cell.angle_beta   90.00
_cell.angle_gamma   90.00
#
_symmetry.space_group_name_H-M   'P 1'
#
loop_
_entity.id
_entity.type
_entity.pdbx_description
1 polymer ?
#
loop_
_entity_poly.entity_id
_entity_poly.type
_entity_poly.pdbx_seq_one_letter_code
_entity_poly.pdbx_strand_id
1 'polypeptide(L)'
;MPKDQYHLAAPLPESLVTETNQLIDDIRTNGVTKKKREELYNTILKLTETGVDFFFLEPLRRMEAGPMLQKMASMGISSMLKGTRMVIHNVVKKADDKHIEGILEFMEEILFEPETR
;
A
#
# COMPACT_ATOMS: atom_id res chain seq x y z
N MET A 1 -4.68 0.19 18.44
CA MET A 1 -3.39 0.90 18.51
C MET A 1 -3.22 1.56 19.87
N PRO A 2 -2.11 1.38 20.60
CA PRO A 2 -1.85 2.15 21.82
C PRO A 2 -1.59 3.60 21.42
N LYS A 3 -2.38 4.54 21.97
CA LYS A 3 -2.40 5.98 21.61
C LYS A 3 -1.12 6.75 21.98
N ASP A 4 -0.07 6.04 22.40
CA ASP A 4 1.17 6.59 22.96
C ASP A 4 2.39 6.38 22.04
N GLN A 5 2.17 6.09 20.75
CA GLN A 5 3.25 5.81 19.80
C GLN A 5 3.26 6.80 18.64
N TYR A 6 4.45 7.18 18.17
CA TYR A 6 4.64 7.99 16.97
C TYR A 6 4.51 7.12 15.72
N HIS A 7 3.77 7.60 14.72
CA HIS A 7 3.54 6.90 13.46
C HIS A 7 4.08 7.70 12.27
N LEU A 8 4.56 6.98 11.26
CA LEU A 8 4.82 7.54 9.94
C LEU A 8 3.57 7.40 9.09
N ALA A 9 3.10 8.49 8.51
CA ALA A 9 1.94 8.51 7.61
C ALA A 9 2.34 9.05 6.23
N ALA A 10 1.77 8.47 5.19
CA ALA A 10 1.89 8.96 3.82
C ALA A 10 0.50 9.43 3.35
N PRO A 11 0.39 10.59 2.70
CA PRO A 11 -0.87 11.03 2.12
C PRO A 11 -1.25 10.07 0.99
N LEU A 12 -2.53 9.69 0.96
CA LEU A 12 -3.09 8.83 -0.07
C LEU A 12 -4.12 9.60 -0.91
N PRO A 13 -4.26 9.31 -2.21
CA PRO A 13 -5.39 9.79 -2.99
C PRO A 13 -6.71 9.28 -2.39
N GLU A 14 -7.71 10.16 -2.30
CA GLU A 14 -9.05 9.80 -1.80
C GLU A 14 -9.67 8.63 -2.58
N SER A 15 -9.42 8.56 -3.89
CA SER A 15 -9.86 7.45 -4.73
C SER A 15 -9.24 6.13 -4.31
N LEU A 16 -7.96 6.11 -3.89
CA LEU A 16 -7.29 4.88 -3.43
C LEU A 16 -7.86 4.42 -2.09
N VAL A 17 -8.16 5.34 -1.18
CA VAL A 17 -8.83 5.02 0.10
C VAL A 17 -10.21 4.45 -0.16
N THR A 18 -10.99 5.10 -1.03
CA THR A 18 -12.34 4.65 -1.41
C THR A 18 -12.33 3.28 -2.07
N GLU A 19 -11.45 3.07 -3.06
CA GLU A 19 -11.26 1.77 -3.73
C GLU A 19 -10.88 0.67 -2.73
N THR A 20 -10.04 1.01 -1.74
CA THR A 20 -9.59 0.05 -0.72
C THR A 20 -10.73 -0.37 0.19
N ASN A 21 -11.48 0.58 0.73
CA ASN A 21 -12.62 0.31 1.61
C ASN A 21 -13.71 -0.49 0.89
N GLN A 22 -14.04 -0.10 -0.34
CA GLN A 22 -15.01 -0.85 -1.17
C GLN A 22 -14.57 -2.29 -1.42
N LEU A 23 -13.27 -2.52 -1.64
CA LEU A 23 -12.75 -3.86 -1.86
C LEU A 23 -12.83 -4.72 -0.59
N ILE A 24 -12.51 -4.14 0.57
CA ILE A 24 -12.63 -4.82 1.87
C ILE A 24 -14.08 -5.24 2.12
N ASP A 25 -15.03 -4.32 1.96
CA ASP A 25 -16.46 -4.57 2.14
C ASP A 25 -16.99 -5.65 1.20
N ASP A 26 -16.58 -5.61 -0.07
CA ASP A 26 -16.99 -6.58 -1.08
C ASP A 26 -16.44 -7.98 -0.75
N ILE A 27 -15.16 -8.10 -0.37
CA ILE A 27 -14.57 -9.38 0.02
C ILE A 27 -15.27 -9.98 1.25
N ARG A 28 -15.57 -9.16 2.27
CA ARG A 28 -16.27 -9.64 3.48
C ARG A 28 -17.72 -10.04 3.21
N THR A 29 -18.39 -9.33 2.31
CA THR A 29 -19.81 -9.58 2.00
C THR A 29 -19.99 -10.75 1.04
N ASN A 30 -19.17 -10.82 -0.01
CA ASN A 30 -19.35 -11.74 -1.13
C ASN A 30 -18.31 -12.86 -1.20
N GLY A 31 -17.33 -12.84 -0.30
CA GLY A 31 -16.24 -13.80 -0.24
C GLY A 31 -15.10 -13.51 -1.23
N VAL A 32 -13.96 -14.16 -0.99
CA VAL A 32 -12.74 -13.95 -1.77
C VAL A 32 -12.74 -14.78 -3.06
N THR A 33 -13.05 -14.14 -4.19
CA THR A 33 -12.89 -14.76 -5.52
C THR A 33 -11.47 -14.58 -6.06
N LYS A 34 -11.11 -15.32 -7.13
CA LYS A 34 -9.83 -15.11 -7.84
C LYS A 34 -9.67 -13.66 -8.31
N LYS A 35 -10.75 -13.04 -8.81
CA LYS A 35 -10.74 -11.63 -9.24
C LYS A 35 -10.44 -10.71 -8.05
N LYS A 36 -11.08 -10.96 -6.90
CA LYS A 36 -10.85 -10.18 -5.67
C LYS A 36 -9.44 -10.33 -5.12
N ARG A 37 -8.80 -11.49 -5.27
CA ARG A 37 -7.38 -11.67 -4.93
C ARG A 37 -6.45 -10.82 -5.79
N GLU A 38 -6.72 -10.75 -7.09
CA GLU A 38 -5.95 -9.87 -8.00
C GLU A 38 -6.20 -8.39 -7.68
N GLU A 39 -7.45 -7.99 -7.40
CA GLU A 39 -7.78 -6.63 -6.95
C GLU A 39 -7.03 -6.30 -5.65
N LEU A 40 -7.04 -7.21 -4.66
CA LEU A 40 -6.33 -7.05 -3.38
C LEU A 40 -4.82 -6.92 -3.56
N TYR A 41 -4.21 -7.78 -4.37
CA TYR A 41 -2.80 -7.70 -4.72
C TYR A 41 -2.44 -6.32 -5.31
N ASN A 42 -3.25 -5.84 -6.27
CA ASN A 42 -3.01 -4.54 -6.90
C ASN A 42 -3.20 -3.38 -5.93
N THR A 43 -4.19 -3.45 -5.02
CA THR A 43 -4.41 -2.42 -4.00
C THR A 43 -3.24 -2.34 -3.01
N ILE A 44 -2.77 -3.47 -2.47
CA ILE A 44 -1.61 -3.50 -1.56
C ILE A 44 -0.38 -2.91 -2.26
N LEU A 45 -0.19 -3.25 -3.53
CA LEU A 45 0.91 -2.74 -4.32
C LEU A 45 0.82 -1.21 -4.52
N LYS A 46 -0.36 -0.68 -4.89
CA LYS A 46 -0.58 0.78 -5.03
C LYS A 46 -0.26 1.50 -3.72
N LEU A 47 -0.76 0.99 -2.59
CA LEU A 47 -0.48 1.55 -1.25
C LEU A 47 1.02 1.57 -0.95
N THR A 48 1.72 0.48 -1.27
CA THR A 48 3.18 0.37 -1.10
C THR A 48 3.92 1.39 -1.96
N GLU A 49 3.54 1.52 -3.23
CA GLU A 49 4.18 2.45 -4.16
C GLU A 49 3.97 3.91 -3.75
N THR A 50 2.77 4.26 -3.28
CA THR A 50 2.49 5.59 -2.73
C THR A 50 3.34 5.89 -1.51
N GLY A 51 3.46 4.93 -0.58
CA GLY A 51 4.33 5.08 0.60
C GLY A 51 5.80 5.26 0.22
N VAL A 52 6.33 4.42 -0.67
CA VAL A 52 7.73 4.49 -1.12
C VAL A 52 8.02 5.80 -1.85
N ASP A 53 7.12 6.26 -2.73
CA ASP A 53 7.28 7.56 -3.39
C ASP A 53 7.34 8.70 -2.36
N PHE A 54 6.41 8.72 -1.40
CA PHE A 54 6.34 9.77 -0.38
C PHE A 54 7.56 9.77 0.57
N PHE A 55 8.02 8.61 1.02
CA PHE A 55 9.12 8.55 1.99
C PHE A 55 10.51 8.62 1.35
N PHE A 56 10.64 8.39 0.04
CA PHE A 56 11.94 8.29 -0.60
C PHE A 56 12.13 9.25 -1.78
N LEU A 57 11.21 9.29 -2.74
CA LEU A 57 11.35 10.13 -3.92
C LEU A 57 10.98 11.59 -3.63
N GLU A 58 9.96 11.83 -2.81
CA GLU A 58 9.55 13.17 -2.42
C GLU A 58 10.66 13.97 -1.71
N PRO A 59 11.41 13.42 -0.73
CA PRO A 59 12.58 14.09 -0.19
C PRO A 59 13.61 14.50 -1.24
N LEU A 60 13.88 13.65 -2.24
CA LEU A 60 14.81 13.96 -3.32
C LEU A 60 14.30 15.10 -4.21
N ARG A 61 12.99 15.17 -4.46
CA ARG A 61 12.36 16.29 -5.17
C ARG A 61 12.48 17.58 -4.37
N ARG A 62 12.24 17.53 -3.06
CA ARG A 62 12.32 18.70 -2.15
C ARG A 62 13.71 19.26 -1.95
N MET A 63 14.74 18.41 -2.03
CA MET A 63 16.14 18.86 -1.97
C MET A 63 16.69 19.30 -3.32
N GLU A 64 15.84 19.40 -4.35
CA GLU A 64 16.22 19.74 -5.73
C GLU A 64 17.34 18.84 -6.28
N ALA A 65 17.30 17.54 -5.94
CA ALA A 65 18.31 16.58 -6.38
C ALA A 65 18.41 16.58 -7.91
N GLY A 66 19.63 16.62 -8.44
CA GLY A 66 19.84 16.62 -9.88
C GLY A 66 19.29 15.36 -10.58
N PRO A 67 19.00 15.42 -11.90
CA PRO A 67 18.35 14.33 -12.64
C PRO A 67 19.06 12.97 -12.53
N MET A 68 20.39 12.98 -12.39
CA MET A 68 21.18 11.76 -12.23
C MET A 68 20.90 11.04 -10.91
N LEU A 69 20.84 11.79 -9.80
CA LEU A 69 20.56 11.23 -8.47
C LEU A 69 19.13 10.71 -8.37
N GLN A 70 18.16 11.47 -8.90
CA GLN A 70 16.76 11.02 -9.00
C GLN A 70 16.64 9.73 -9.80
N LYS A 71 17.32 9.63 -10.95
CA LYS A 71 17.31 8.41 -11.79
C LYS A 71 17.89 7.20 -11.04
N MET A 72 18.99 7.39 -10.32
CA MET A 72 19.60 6.32 -9.53
C MET A 72 18.65 5.82 -8.45
N ALA A 73 18.01 6.74 -7.72
CA ALA A 73 16.99 6.42 -6.72
C ALA A 73 15.81 5.65 -7.32
N SER A 74 15.24 6.14 -8.43
CA SER A 74 14.13 5.48 -9.12
C SER A 74 14.48 4.08 -9.60
N MET A 75 15.72 3.85 -10.07
CA MET A 75 16.18 2.52 -10.47
C MET A 75 16.30 1.56 -9.28
N GLY A 76 16.82 2.03 -8.14
CA GLY A 76 16.90 1.26 -6.90
C GLY A 76 15.51 0.85 -6.40
N ILE A 77 14.60 1.82 -6.29
CA ILE A 77 13.20 1.58 -5.90
C ILE A 77 12.51 0.61 -6.85
N SER A 78 12.64 0.81 -8.17
CA SER A 78 12.00 -0.07 -9.16
C SER A 78 12.47 -1.52 -9.00
N SER A 79 13.74 -1.73 -8.66
CA SER A 79 14.29 -3.07 -8.43
C SER A 79 13.73 -3.70 -7.15
N MET A 80 13.64 -2.93 -6.06
CA MET A 80 13.01 -3.37 -4.81
C MET A 80 11.52 -3.70 -5.00
N LEU A 81 10.78 -2.85 -5.72
CA LEU A 81 9.36 -3.05 -6.00
C LEU A 81 9.12 -4.31 -6.84
N LYS A 82 9.99 -4.65 -7.78
CA LYS A 82 9.89 -5.93 -8.53
C LYS A 82 9.94 -7.14 -7.61
N GLY A 83 10.87 -7.17 -6.66
CA GLY A 83 10.95 -8.25 -5.66
C GLY A 83 9.71 -8.28 -4.77
N THR A 84 9.28 -7.11 -4.30
CA THR A 84 8.11 -6.93 -3.43
C THR A 84 6.83 -7.42 -4.11
N ARG A 85 6.61 -7.07 -5.39
CA ARG A 85 5.48 -7.53 -6.21
C ARG A 85 5.36 -9.05 -6.23
N MET A 86 6.48 -9.75 -6.44
CA MET A 86 6.50 -11.21 -6.46
C MET A 86 6.09 -11.81 -5.12
N VAL A 87 6.59 -11.25 -4.01
CA VAL A 87 6.27 -11.72 -2.66
C VAL A 87 4.80 -11.49 -2.35
N ILE A 88 4.28 -10.27 -2.54
CA ILE A 88 2.87 -9.95 -2.28
C ILE A 88 1.96 -10.88 -3.09
N HIS A 89 2.22 -11.01 -4.39
CA HIS A 89 1.41 -11.88 -5.26
C HIS A 89 1.42 -13.34 -4.76
N ASN A 90 2.58 -13.87 -4.38
CA ASN A 90 2.69 -15.24 -3.86
C ASN A 90 1.95 -15.44 -2.53
N VAL A 91 1.99 -14.45 -1.64
CA VAL A 91 1.28 -14.49 -0.35
C VAL A 91 -0.23 -14.43 -0.56
N VAL A 92 -0.73 -13.39 -1.26
CA VAL A 92 -2.17 -13.20 -1.50
C VAL A 92 -2.80 -14.37 -2.26
N LYS A 93 -2.05 -14.97 -3.20
CA LYS A 93 -2.50 -16.13 -3.97
C LYS A 93 -2.65 -17.39 -3.11
N LYS A 94 -1.81 -17.58 -2.09
CA LYS A 94 -1.79 -18.79 -1.24
C LYS A 94 -2.54 -18.65 0.08
N ALA A 95 -2.87 -17.42 0.48
CA ALA A 95 -3.62 -17.13 1.69
C ALA A 95 -4.99 -17.82 1.65
N ASP A 96 -5.33 -18.57 2.69
CA ASP A 96 -6.72 -18.98 2.92
C ASP A 96 -7.57 -17.79 3.38
N ASP A 97 -8.87 -18.01 3.56
CA ASP A 97 -9.81 -16.93 3.87
C ASP A 97 -9.51 -16.25 5.22
N LYS A 98 -8.98 -17.01 6.20
CA LYS A 98 -8.57 -16.45 7.49
C LYS A 98 -7.36 -15.53 7.35
N HIS A 99 -6.38 -15.93 6.54
CA HIS A 99 -5.21 -15.08 6.27
C HIS A 99 -5.59 -13.86 5.42
N ILE A 100 -6.56 -13.98 4.51
CA ILE A 100 -7.09 -12.83 3.78
C ILE A 100 -7.77 -11.85 4.75
N GLU A 101 -8.60 -12.33 5.67
CA GLU A 101 -9.23 -11.45 6.66
C GLU A 101 -8.20 -10.67 7.47
N GLY A 102 -7.13 -11.31 7.95
CA GLY A 102 -6.07 -10.60 8.67
C GLY A 102 -5.33 -9.54 7.82
N ILE A 103 -5.28 -9.72 6.49
CA ILE A 103 -4.75 -8.68 5.58
C ILE A 103 -5.74 -7.51 5.49
N LEU A 104 -7.05 -7.78 5.42
CA LEU A 104 -8.07 -6.73 5.36
C LEU A 104 -8.10 -5.91 6.66
N GLU A 105 -8.08 -6.57 7.82
CA GLU A 105 -7.99 -5.92 9.13
C GLU A 105 -6.77 -5.01 9.21
N PHE A 106 -5.59 -5.50 8.81
CA PHE A 106 -4.38 -4.69 8.78
C PHE A 106 -4.50 -3.48 7.84
N MET A 107 -5.13 -3.65 6.67
CA MET A 107 -5.33 -2.54 5.73
C MET A 107 -6.24 -1.45 6.33
N GLU A 108 -7.29 -1.82 7.05
CA GLU A 108 -8.12 -0.85 7.77
C GLU A 108 -7.34 -0.16 8.90
N GLU A 109 -6.51 -0.92 9.63
CA GLU A 109 -5.71 -0.40 10.73
C GLU A 109 -4.64 0.60 10.29
N ILE A 110 -4.20 0.61 9.03
CA ILE A 110 -3.19 1.56 8.54
C ILE A 110 -3.81 2.73 7.77
N LEU A 111 -5.10 2.68 7.46
CA LEU A 111 -5.83 3.74 6.78
C LEU A 111 -6.51 4.64 7.81
N PHE A 112 -6.11 5.91 7.83
CA PHE A 112 -6.66 6.89 8.76
C PHE A 112 -7.13 8.12 8.02
N GLU A 113 -8.25 8.67 8.48
CA GLU A 113 -8.65 10.01 8.06
C GLU A 113 -7.65 11.04 8.59
N PRO A 114 -7.37 12.12 7.83
CA PRO A 114 -6.60 13.24 8.35
C PRO A 114 -7.29 13.79 9.61
N GLU A 115 -6.53 14.05 10.68
CA GLU A 115 -7.06 14.83 11.79
C GLU A 115 -7.55 16.18 11.25
N THR A 116 -8.85 16.43 11.36
CA THR A 116 -9.45 17.72 11.01
C THR A 116 -8.96 18.72 12.05
N ARG A 117 -8.06 19.62 11.66
CA ARG A 117 -7.65 20.78 12.46
C ARG A 117 -8.70 21.88 12.41
#